data_AF-A0A2S9FY84-F1
#
_entry.id   AF-A0A2S9FY84-F1
#
_cell.length_a   1.000
_cell.length_b   1.000
_cell.length_c   1.000
_cell.angle_alpha   90.00
_cell.angle_beta   90.00
_cell.angle_gamma   90.00
#
_symmetry.space_group_name_H-M   'P 1'
#
loop_
_entity.id
_entity.type
_entity.pdbx_description
1 polymer ?
#
loop_
_entity_poly.entity_id
_entity_poly.type
_entity_poly.pdbx_seq_one_letter_code
_entity_poly.pdbx_strand_id
1 'polypeptide(L)'
;GHPRANYWHGEFPYLPDTGYGQSRPVGSFAPNDYGLHDMAGNGWEWTCDWYGSTRDTQPCCAADTYDPHQPQFKVPRRVIKGGSF
;
A
#
# COMPACT_ATOMS: atom_id res chain seq x y z
N GLY A 1 21.53 1.92 10.33
CA GLY A 1 21.54 2.06 8.86
C GLY A 1 20.63 3.19 8.47
N HIS A 2 20.77 3.76 7.27
CA HIS A 2 19.85 4.81 6.78
C HIS A 2 18.50 4.18 6.38
N PRO A 3 17.36 4.84 6.68
CA PRO A 3 16.05 4.37 6.25
C PRO A 3 16.01 4.30 4.71
N ARG A 4 15.32 3.29 4.17
CA ARG A 4 15.17 3.08 2.72
C ARG A 4 13.74 3.29 2.21
N ALA A 5 12.82 3.67 3.09
CA ALA A 5 11.39 3.83 2.83
C ALA A 5 10.78 4.74 3.88
N ASN A 6 9.61 5.32 3.58
CA ASN A 6 8.81 6.10 4.54
C ASN A 6 7.73 5.21 5.16
N TYR A 7 7.93 4.77 6.40
CA TYR A 7 6.97 4.00 7.20
C TYR A 7 6.96 4.53 8.64
N TRP A 8 6.08 4.01 9.50
CA TRP A 8 5.98 4.50 10.86
C TRP A 8 7.23 4.21 11.70
N HIS A 9 7.71 5.23 12.41
CA HIS A 9 8.71 5.12 13.47
C HIS A 9 8.17 5.80 14.73
N GLY A 10 8.40 5.19 15.91
CA GLY A 10 7.83 5.62 17.19
C GLY A 10 6.69 4.72 17.67
N GLU A 11 5.85 5.20 18.59
CA GLU A 11 4.73 4.44 19.15
C GLU A 11 3.47 4.67 18.32
N PHE A 12 3.12 3.70 17.49
CA PHE A 12 1.87 3.73 16.73
C PHE A 12 0.66 3.59 17.67
N PRO A 13 -0.45 4.32 17.48
CA PRO A 13 -0.72 5.30 16.43
C PRO A 13 -0.50 6.78 16.82
N TYR A 14 0.08 7.08 17.99
CA TYR A 14 -0.04 8.44 18.59
C TYR A 14 1.28 9.20 18.77
N LEU A 15 2.44 8.56 18.71
CA LEU A 15 3.73 9.21 18.94
C LEU A 15 4.75 8.87 17.84
N PRO A 16 4.70 9.56 16.68
CA PRO A 16 5.69 9.38 15.63
C PRO A 16 7.02 10.05 16.02
N ASP A 17 8.13 9.43 15.61
CA ASP A 17 9.44 10.08 15.59
C ASP A 17 9.37 11.36 14.72
N THR A 18 10.21 12.35 15.01
CA THR A 18 10.17 13.64 14.31
C THR A 18 10.30 13.49 12.79
N GLY A 19 9.27 13.94 12.07
CA GLY A 19 9.23 13.90 10.60
C GLY A 19 8.59 12.64 10.01
N TYR A 20 8.06 11.72 10.81
CA TYR A 20 7.24 10.59 10.35
C TYR A 20 5.74 10.86 10.58
N GLY A 21 4.88 9.97 10.06
CA GLY A 21 3.42 10.12 10.12
C GLY A 21 2.83 11.02 9.03
N GLN A 22 3.61 11.33 7.98
CA GLN A 22 3.17 12.09 6.82
C GLN A 22 3.90 11.64 5.55
N SER A 23 3.39 12.05 4.40
CA SER A 23 4.04 11.78 3.11
C SER A 23 5.37 12.52 2.99
N ARG A 24 6.21 12.03 2.08
CA ARG A 24 7.49 12.61 1.68
C ARG A 24 7.46 12.88 0.17
N PRO A 25 8.22 13.89 -0.32
CA PRO A 25 8.43 14.06 -1.76
C PRO A 25 8.91 12.75 -2.40
N VAL A 26 8.41 12.44 -3.59
CA VAL A 26 8.83 11.24 -4.32
C VAL A 26 10.33 11.28 -4.57
N GLY A 27 11.02 10.16 -4.35
CA GLY A 27 12.47 10.05 -4.49
C GLY A 27 13.26 10.54 -3.27
N SER A 28 12.61 10.74 -2.12
CA SER A 28 13.30 11.04 -0.85
C SER A 28 14.23 9.92 -0.39
N PHE A 29 13.99 8.69 -0.87
CA PHE A 29 14.81 7.51 -0.59
C PHE A 29 15.45 6.99 -1.87
N ALA A 30 16.54 6.24 -1.70
CA ALA A 30 17.27 5.63 -2.81
C ALA A 30 16.35 4.72 -3.64
N PRO A 31 16.49 4.72 -4.98
CA PRO A 31 15.72 3.82 -5.83
C PRO A 31 16.14 2.36 -5.59
N ASN A 32 15.26 1.42 -5.96
CA ASN A 32 15.64 0.02 -6.10
C ASN A 32 16.51 -0.20 -7.36
N ASP A 33 16.96 -1.44 -7.59
CA ASP A 33 17.84 -1.79 -8.72
C ASP A 33 17.18 -1.59 -10.10
N TYR A 34 15.86 -1.34 -10.15
CA TYR A 34 15.12 -1.00 -11.37
C TYR A 34 14.96 0.51 -11.58
N GLY A 35 15.51 1.35 -10.70
CA GLY A 35 15.36 2.80 -10.75
C GLY A 35 14.02 3.32 -10.22
N LEU A 36 13.22 2.48 -9.56
CA LEU A 36 11.92 2.87 -9.00
C LEU A 36 12.09 3.37 -7.57
N HIS A 37 11.44 4.50 -7.26
CA HIS A 37 11.44 5.10 -5.93
C HIS A 37 10.14 4.78 -5.17
N ASP A 38 10.23 4.75 -3.85
CA ASP A 38 9.08 4.70 -2.93
C ASP A 38 8.09 3.54 -3.12
N MET A 39 8.52 2.47 -3.80
CA MET A 39 7.71 1.23 -3.98
C MET A 39 7.35 0.53 -2.66
N ALA A 40 7.96 0.95 -1.54
CA ALA A 40 7.64 0.51 -0.20
C ALA A 40 7.43 1.75 0.70
N GLY A 41 6.27 1.83 1.33
CA GLY A 41 5.89 2.98 2.16
C GLY A 41 5.49 4.22 1.36
N ASN A 42 5.48 5.37 2.02
CA ASN A 42 5.04 6.68 1.53
C ASN A 42 3.55 6.74 1.13
N GLY A 43 3.09 5.94 0.19
CA GLY A 43 1.70 5.93 -0.24
C GLY A 43 1.28 4.57 -0.76
N TRP A 44 0.04 4.19 -0.46
CA TRP A 44 -0.57 3.03 -1.11
C TRP A 44 -0.81 3.34 -2.59
N GLU A 45 -0.39 2.41 -3.45
CA GLU A 45 -0.49 2.57 -4.90
C GLU A 45 -1.58 1.65 -5.47
N TRP A 46 -2.53 2.25 -6.18
CA TRP A 46 -3.59 1.51 -6.89
C TRP A 46 -3.00 0.67 -8.02
N THR A 47 -3.56 -0.52 -8.20
CA THR A 47 -3.28 -1.37 -9.36
C THR A 47 -4.55 -1.58 -10.19
N CYS A 48 -4.37 -2.04 -11.43
CA CYS A 48 -5.49 -2.38 -12.29
C CYS A 48 -6.13 -3.73 -11.91
N ASP A 49 -5.49 -4.53 -11.06
CA ASP A 49 -5.99 -5.85 -10.67
C ASP A 49 -7.21 -5.74 -9.75
N TRP A 50 -8.17 -6.62 -10.01
CA TRP A 50 -9.28 -6.86 -9.11
C TRP A 50 -8.80 -7.64 -7.87
N TYR A 51 -9.32 -7.30 -6.69
CA TYR A 51 -9.03 -8.06 -5.48
C TYR A 51 -9.69 -9.44 -5.56
N GLY A 52 -8.96 -10.48 -5.16
CA GLY A 52 -9.47 -11.83 -5.01
C GLY A 52 -8.80 -12.50 -3.83
N SER A 53 -9.49 -13.45 -3.20
CA SER A 53 -8.94 -14.22 -2.07
C SER A 53 -7.74 -15.08 -2.49
N THR A 54 -7.65 -15.44 -3.78
CA THR A 54 -6.52 -16.16 -4.38
C THR A 54 -6.00 -15.44 -5.61
N ARG A 55 -4.73 -15.68 -5.94
CA ARG A 55 -4.07 -15.05 -7.10
C ARG A 55 -4.66 -15.53 -8.45
N ASP A 56 -5.22 -16.72 -8.49
CA ASP A 56 -5.67 -17.37 -9.72
C ASP A 56 -7.09 -16.98 -10.12
N THR A 57 -7.84 -16.38 -9.18
CA THR A 57 -9.15 -15.79 -9.45
C THR A 57 -8.99 -14.38 -10.00
N GLN A 58 -8.91 -14.26 -11.33
CA GLN A 58 -9.07 -12.98 -12.05
C GLN A 58 -10.50 -12.91 -12.60
N PRO A 59 -11.45 -12.29 -11.88
CA PRO A 59 -12.83 -12.23 -12.34
C PRO A 59 -12.94 -11.34 -13.59
N CYS A 60 -13.63 -11.82 -14.62
CA CYS A 60 -13.87 -11.07 -15.87
C CYS A 60 -14.52 -9.70 -15.65
N CYS A 61 -15.27 -9.58 -14.54
CA CYS A 61 -16.36 -8.63 -14.42
C CYS A 61 -16.52 -8.12 -12.98
N ALA A 62 -15.49 -8.25 -12.13
CA ALA A 62 -15.50 -7.87 -10.71
C ALA A 62 -16.47 -8.65 -9.78
N ALA A 63 -17.17 -9.66 -10.30
CA ALA A 63 -18.32 -10.33 -9.64
C ALA A 63 -18.01 -10.88 -8.22
N ASP A 64 -16.76 -11.24 -7.93
CA ASP A 64 -16.35 -11.85 -6.65
C ASP A 64 -15.17 -11.12 -5.98
N THR A 65 -15.13 -9.79 -6.12
CA THR A 65 -13.99 -8.96 -5.66
C THR A 65 -14.24 -8.23 -4.34
N TYR A 66 -15.29 -8.61 -3.62
CA TYR A 66 -15.60 -8.04 -2.31
C TYR A 66 -14.75 -8.69 -1.21
N ASP A 67 -14.56 -7.98 -0.10
CA ASP A 67 -13.84 -8.50 1.05
C ASP A 67 -14.78 -9.38 1.90
N PRO A 68 -14.55 -10.70 2.00
CA PRO A 68 -15.40 -11.60 2.78
C PRO A 68 -15.35 -11.30 4.29
N HIS A 69 -14.32 -10.61 4.77
CA HIS A 69 -14.20 -10.18 6.16
C HIS A 69 -14.95 -8.87 6.44
N GLN A 70 -15.45 -8.20 5.41
CA GLN A 70 -16.28 -6.99 5.54
C GLN A 70 -17.60 -7.14 4.76
N PRO A 71 -18.45 -8.12 5.13
CA PRO A 71 -19.66 -8.48 4.36
C PRO A 71 -20.69 -7.35 4.26
N GLN A 72 -20.62 -6.34 5.13
CA GLN A 72 -21.45 -5.15 5.08
C GLN A 72 -21.18 -4.27 3.84
N PHE A 73 -20.00 -4.37 3.23
CA PHE A 73 -19.61 -3.55 2.09
C PHE A 73 -19.62 -4.37 0.80
N LYS A 74 -20.73 -4.33 0.06
CA LYS A 74 -20.90 -4.99 -1.24
C LYS A 74 -20.37 -4.13 -2.39
N VAL A 75 -19.12 -3.69 -2.27
CA VAL A 75 -18.47 -2.81 -3.26
C VAL A 75 -17.25 -3.56 -3.82
N PRO A 76 -17.09 -3.66 -5.15
CA PRO A 76 -15.91 -4.25 -5.77
C PRO A 76 -14.61 -3.60 -5.30
N ARG A 77 -13.57 -4.40 -5.04
CA ARG A 77 -12.26 -3.91 -4.55
C ARG A 77 -11.18 -4.11 -5.60
N ARG A 78 -10.27 -3.14 -5.69
CA ARG A 78 -9.02 -3.24 -6.46
C ARG A 78 -7.86 -3.50 -5.52
N VAL A 79 -6.80 -4.12 -6.03
CA VAL A 79 -5.59 -4.36 -5.26
C VAL A 79 -4.80 -3.05 -5.11
N ILE A 80 -4.32 -2.79 -3.89
CA ILE A 80 -3.33 -1.74 -3.58
C ILE A 80 -2.03 -2.39 -3.09
N LYS A 81 -0.89 -1.76 -3.37
CA LYS A 81 0.44 -2.28 -3.02
C LYS A 81 1.30 -1.17 -2.38
N GLY A 82 2.44 -1.57 -1.83
CA GLY A 82 3.48 -0.66 -1.33
C GLY A 82 3.47 -0.41 0.18
N GLY A 83 2.30 -0.19 0.78
CA GLY A 83 2.22 0.31 2.16
C GLY A 83 2.29 1.84 2.22
N SER A 84 2.26 2.41 3.42
CA SER A 84 2.32 3.86 3.62
C SER A 84 3.26 4.25 4.76
N PHE A 85 3.38 5.56 4.99
CA PHE A 85 3.92 6.12 6.23
C PHE A 85 3.06 5.77 7.45
#